data_AF-V2XWD0-F1
#
_entry.id   AF-V2XWD0-F1
#
_cell.length_a   1.000
_cell.length_b   1.000
_cell.length_c   1.000
_cell.angle_alpha   90.00
_cell.angle_beta   90.00
_cell.angle_gamma   90.00
#
_symmetry.space_group_name_H-M   'P 1'
#
loop_
_entity.id
_entity.type
_entity.pdbx_description
1 polymer ?
#
loop_
_entity_poly.entity_id
_entity_poly.type
_entity_poly.pdbx_seq_one_letter_code
_entity_poly.pdbx_strand_id
1 'polypeptide(L)'
;MASFAATIISRSPSSISSYLTRLKTTRFNPSKHSFLFTLSPPTPSSQSPELDSSADLASLVNVLTSFSTTSLGCLSAPLTWSMGTEKMGYNPISCSVALLDKEHCVLFRSTIPGRAQTQVGRWHAFRMKDEDEFGGHWDDFEMLTSHSEKGVNWEEVWSEGADAKKDWSVLPEGLMKLKPTPDAVRQFLLFSDPSPEGLVSTLHSTFSHASQLGLYASSTPFITGRPVTLFENGRIHGSGAVGVGFINTDASGLRLKLPNGLTPLGSEMLVTKAEGNLINTLDNSNPTRLLLEAIRQGGIDATSEDAVLFKEDEEFYLSVGAGSQIYNITSGDPSRGTIALNTTRAPSVGEKVQFYHRNKKVPSPSLISSGIVDAFRSEALFAFGVADIFSGEKYNSDNEDPYVMENVFLTASENGLWAGRDPLETPWTCTVPGCVVRSQI
;
A
#
# COMPACT_ATOMS: atom_id res chain seq x y z
N MET A 1 -0.54 23.51 -0.55
CA MET A 1 0.41 22.51 -0.02
C MET A 1 -0.15 21.93 1.27
N ALA A 2 0.43 20.87 1.85
CA ALA A 2 0.03 20.44 3.19
C ALA A 2 0.50 21.49 4.22
N SER A 3 -0.42 22.20 4.86
CA SER A 3 -0.08 23.23 5.85
C SER A 3 0.34 22.64 7.20
N PHE A 4 0.00 21.37 7.42
CA PHE A 4 0.39 20.62 8.60
C PHE A 4 0.28 19.12 8.31
N ALA A 5 1.20 18.34 8.87
CA ALA A 5 1.09 16.89 8.96
C ALA A 5 1.62 16.44 10.32
N ALA A 6 1.01 15.41 10.92
CA ALA A 6 1.53 14.77 12.11
C ALA A 6 1.07 13.32 12.24
N THR A 7 1.93 12.49 12.82
CA THR A 7 1.59 11.13 13.26
C THR A 7 1.63 11.09 14.78
N ILE A 8 0.48 10.75 15.36
CA ILE A 8 0.25 10.70 16.80
C ILE A 8 0.20 9.24 17.20
N ILE A 9 0.99 8.84 18.18
CA ILE A 9 1.07 7.47 18.68
C ILE A 9 0.78 7.52 20.18
N SER A 10 -0.25 6.79 20.61
CA SER A 10 -0.62 6.73 22.02
C SER A 10 -1.29 5.41 22.37
N ARG A 11 -1.22 5.04 23.65
CA ARG A 11 -2.02 3.94 24.21
C ARG A 11 -3.43 4.38 24.58
N SER A 12 -3.65 5.69 24.69
CA SER A 12 -4.90 6.27 25.16
C SER A 12 -5.66 6.96 24.02
N PRO A 13 -6.89 6.50 23.71
CA PRO A 13 -7.79 7.20 22.78
C PRO A 13 -8.09 8.64 23.20
N SER A 14 -8.15 8.91 24.51
CA SER A 14 -8.45 10.25 25.03
C SER A 14 -7.28 11.21 24.81
N SER A 15 -6.04 10.73 24.85
CA SER A 15 -4.84 11.52 24.53
C SER A 15 -4.84 11.95 23.06
N ILE A 16 -5.18 11.04 22.14
CA ILE A 16 -5.32 11.37 20.72
C ILE A 16 -6.47 12.36 20.50
N SER A 17 -7.62 12.12 21.12
CA SER A 17 -8.80 13.00 21.00
C SER A 17 -8.51 14.42 21.51
N SER A 18 -7.78 14.54 22.62
CA SER A 18 -7.36 15.83 23.19
C SER A 18 -6.41 16.56 22.25
N TYR A 19 -5.45 15.85 21.65
CA TYR A 19 -4.56 16.43 20.65
C TYR A 19 -5.33 16.93 19.41
N LEU A 20 -6.26 16.13 18.88
CA LEU A 20 -7.09 16.49 17.73
C LEU A 20 -7.97 17.71 18.04
N THR A 21 -8.56 17.77 19.24
CA THR A 21 -9.36 18.93 19.67
C THR A 21 -8.53 20.20 19.69
N ARG A 22 -7.30 20.13 20.23
CA ARG A 22 -6.35 21.26 20.21
C ARG A 22 -5.94 21.63 18.78
N LEU A 23 -5.70 20.65 17.91
CA LEU A 23 -5.37 20.91 16.50
C LEU A 23 -6.51 21.65 15.79
N LYS A 24 -7.76 21.22 16.04
CA LYS A 24 -8.97 21.84 15.47
C LYS A 24 -9.12 23.30 15.88
N THR A 25 -8.80 23.64 17.13
CA THR A 25 -8.93 25.03 17.63
C THR A 25 -7.76 25.93 17.25
N THR A 26 -6.55 25.38 17.12
CA THR A 26 -5.32 26.18 16.94
C THR A 26 -4.89 26.36 15.50
N ARG A 27 -5.09 25.35 14.63
CA ARG A 27 -4.53 25.35 13.26
C ARG A 27 -5.56 25.11 12.16
N PHE A 28 -6.70 24.50 12.47
CA PHE A 28 -7.69 24.19 11.46
C PHE A 28 -8.52 25.41 11.07
N ASN A 29 -8.66 25.63 9.77
CA ASN A 29 -9.55 26.65 9.22
C ASN A 29 -10.45 25.98 8.17
N PRO A 30 -11.76 25.79 8.43
CA PRO A 30 -12.67 25.09 7.52
C PRO A 30 -12.75 25.69 6.11
N SER A 31 -12.53 27.00 5.95
CA SER A 31 -12.59 27.64 4.64
C SER A 31 -11.34 27.40 3.81
N LYS A 32 -10.19 27.15 4.44
CA LYS A 32 -8.89 26.97 3.76
C LYS A 32 -8.43 25.52 3.72
N HIS A 33 -8.80 24.72 4.71
CA HIS A 33 -8.22 23.40 4.91
C HIS A 33 -9.21 22.28 4.63
N SER A 34 -8.73 21.27 3.92
CA SER A 34 -9.29 19.91 3.89
C SER A 34 -8.54 19.03 4.90
N PHE A 35 -9.18 17.96 5.35
CA PHE A 35 -8.63 17.07 6.38
C PHE A 35 -8.34 15.68 5.81
N LEU A 36 -7.12 15.18 5.99
CA LEU A 36 -6.73 13.81 5.64
C LEU A 36 -6.34 13.08 6.91
N PHE A 37 -6.76 11.82 7.08
CA PHE A 37 -6.33 11.02 8.22
C PHE A 37 -6.18 9.52 7.92
N THR A 38 -5.38 8.83 8.71
CA THR A 38 -5.43 7.37 8.86
C THR A 38 -5.43 7.00 10.33
N LEU A 39 -6.16 5.95 10.69
CA LEU A 39 -6.26 5.49 12.07
C LEU A 39 -6.02 3.98 12.13
N SER A 40 -5.06 3.56 12.95
CA SER A 40 -4.93 2.15 13.30
C SER A 40 -5.84 1.82 14.49
N PRO A 41 -6.58 0.71 14.45
CA PRO A 41 -7.41 0.29 15.57
C PRO A 41 -6.56 -0.11 16.78
N PRO A 42 -7.08 0.06 18.01
CA PRO A 42 -6.43 -0.51 19.20
C PRO A 42 -6.42 -2.03 19.10
N THR A 43 -5.27 -2.67 19.31
CA THR A 43 -5.20 -4.14 19.37
C THR A 43 -5.66 -4.62 20.75
N PRO A 44 -6.63 -5.56 20.83
CA PRO A 44 -7.04 -6.13 22.10
C PRO A 44 -5.90 -6.94 22.70
N SER A 45 -5.83 -6.92 24.02
CA SER A 45 -4.74 -7.56 24.75
C SER A 45 -5.19 -8.80 25.49
N SER A 46 -4.25 -9.73 25.66
CA SER A 46 -4.48 -10.97 26.39
C SER A 46 -4.66 -10.79 27.90
N GLN A 47 -4.32 -9.63 28.47
CA GLN A 47 -4.41 -9.36 29.92
C GLN A 47 -5.50 -8.35 30.30
N SER A 48 -6.15 -7.72 29.33
CA SER A 48 -7.22 -6.75 29.57
C SER A 48 -8.32 -6.90 28.51
N PRO A 49 -9.12 -7.99 28.57
CA PRO A 49 -10.26 -8.20 27.68
C PRO A 49 -11.40 -7.18 27.91
N GLU A 50 -11.28 -6.31 28.93
CA GLU A 50 -12.32 -5.36 29.36
C GLU A 50 -12.19 -3.94 28.79
N LEU A 51 -11.13 -3.60 28.04
CA LEU A 51 -11.19 -2.38 27.23
C LEU A 51 -12.07 -2.66 26.02
N ASP A 52 -13.25 -2.05 26.00
CA ASP A 52 -14.18 -2.00 24.86
C ASP A 52 -13.50 -1.29 23.67
N SER A 53 -12.56 -1.98 23.03
CA SER A 53 -11.78 -1.53 21.88
C SER A 53 -12.65 -0.98 20.74
N SER A 54 -13.89 -1.47 20.64
CA SER A 54 -14.91 -0.98 19.72
C SER A 54 -15.46 0.40 20.10
N ALA A 55 -15.71 0.67 21.39
CA ALA A 55 -16.19 1.96 21.88
C ALA A 55 -15.11 3.04 21.74
N ASP A 56 -13.87 2.69 22.04
CA ASP A 56 -12.71 3.57 21.88
C ASP A 56 -12.47 3.93 20.41
N LEU A 57 -12.52 2.94 19.52
CA LEU A 57 -12.42 3.16 18.09
C LEU A 57 -13.57 4.03 17.57
N ALA A 58 -14.81 3.74 17.99
CA ALA A 58 -15.98 4.52 17.60
C ALA A 58 -15.87 5.98 18.05
N SER A 59 -15.38 6.22 19.27
CA SER A 59 -15.11 7.56 19.80
C SER A 59 -14.09 8.33 18.94
N LEU A 60 -12.96 7.70 18.62
CA LEU A 60 -11.93 8.31 17.77
C LEU A 60 -12.43 8.58 16.35
N VAL A 61 -13.15 7.62 15.75
CA VAL A 61 -13.75 7.78 14.42
C VAL A 61 -14.75 8.94 14.43
N ASN A 62 -15.58 9.08 15.47
CA ASN A 62 -16.50 10.21 15.61
C ASN A 62 -15.76 11.56 15.70
N VAL A 63 -14.65 11.64 16.43
CA VAL A 63 -13.82 12.87 16.49
C VAL A 63 -13.24 13.22 15.13
N LEU A 64 -12.70 12.23 14.40
CA LEU A 64 -12.06 12.43 13.10
C LEU A 64 -13.07 12.79 11.99
N THR A 65 -14.20 12.09 11.94
CA THR A 65 -15.26 12.34 10.95
C THR A 65 -16.00 13.65 11.20
N SER A 66 -16.11 14.09 12.46
CA SER A 66 -16.65 15.42 12.81
C SER A 66 -15.62 16.55 12.77
N PHE A 67 -14.37 16.25 12.42
CA PHE A 67 -13.30 17.26 12.39
C PHE A 67 -13.55 18.31 11.31
N SER A 68 -13.96 17.88 10.11
CA SER A 68 -14.15 18.70 8.91
C SER A 68 -15.26 18.13 8.04
N THR A 69 -16.02 19.00 7.37
CA THR A 69 -17.00 18.62 6.34
C THR A 69 -16.34 18.12 5.06
N THR A 70 -15.10 18.55 4.80
CA THR A 70 -14.24 18.05 3.72
C THR A 70 -13.13 17.22 4.33
N SER A 71 -13.32 15.90 4.36
CA SER A 71 -12.40 14.95 4.99
C SER A 71 -12.28 13.65 4.20
N LEU A 72 -11.07 13.08 4.16
CA LEU A 72 -10.80 11.74 3.63
C LEU A 72 -9.97 10.95 4.63
N GLY A 73 -10.11 9.62 4.62
CA GLY A 73 -9.22 8.76 5.37
C GLY A 73 -9.48 7.28 5.21
N CYS A 74 -8.73 6.47 5.95
CA CYS A 74 -8.97 5.04 6.06
C CYS A 74 -8.57 4.49 7.43
N LEU A 75 -9.05 3.29 7.74
CA LEU A 75 -8.41 2.47 8.77
C LEU A 75 -7.13 1.85 8.18
N SER A 76 -6.06 1.88 8.97
CA SER A 76 -4.70 1.47 8.56
C SER A 76 -4.10 0.46 9.54
N ALA A 77 -2.98 -0.15 9.14
CA ALA A 77 -2.29 -1.11 9.97
C ALA A 77 -1.63 -0.37 11.15
N PRO A 78 -1.47 -1.04 12.31
CA PRO A 78 -0.64 -0.51 13.38
C PRO A 78 0.80 -0.27 12.90
N LEU A 79 1.40 0.84 13.34
CA LEU A 79 2.81 1.09 13.09
C LEU A 79 3.67 0.22 14.03
N THR A 80 4.61 -0.55 13.47
CA THR A 80 5.54 -1.36 14.25
C THR A 80 6.65 -0.50 14.86
N TRP A 81 6.93 -0.70 16.14
CA TRP A 81 7.91 0.06 16.92
C TRP A 81 9.07 -0.84 17.36
N SER A 82 10.32 -0.34 17.29
CA SER A 82 11.53 -1.10 17.63
C SER A 82 12.23 -0.38 18.77
N MET A 83 11.73 -0.58 20.00
CA MET A 83 12.38 -0.11 21.22
C MET A 83 12.10 -1.07 22.40
N GLY A 84 12.57 -2.33 22.32
CA GLY A 84 12.88 -3.09 23.53
C GLY A 84 12.38 -4.54 23.56
N THR A 85 13.27 -5.40 24.03
CA THR A 85 13.11 -6.86 24.05
C THR A 85 12.14 -7.38 25.12
N GLU A 86 11.47 -8.48 24.75
CA GLU A 86 10.70 -9.44 25.55
C GLU A 86 9.24 -9.12 25.93
N LYS A 87 8.33 -9.82 25.22
CA LYS A 87 7.00 -10.35 25.61
C LYS A 87 6.07 -9.44 26.43
N MET A 88 5.23 -8.64 25.74
CA MET A 88 3.78 -8.44 26.00
C MET A 88 3.12 -7.74 24.78
N GLY A 89 1.95 -8.22 24.35
CA GLY A 89 1.35 -7.93 23.03
C GLY A 89 0.35 -6.77 23.00
N TYR A 90 0.84 -5.53 22.97
CA TYR A 90 0.00 -4.34 22.75
C TYR A 90 0.64 -3.43 21.69
N ASN A 91 -0.02 -3.25 20.54
CA ASN A 91 0.35 -2.22 19.57
C ASN A 91 -0.37 -0.90 19.94
N PRO A 92 0.35 0.23 20.05
CA PRO A 92 -0.28 1.52 20.32
C PRO A 92 -1.19 1.95 19.17
N ILE A 93 -2.17 2.81 19.48
CA ILE A 93 -3.00 3.46 18.48
C ILE A 93 -2.13 4.48 17.74
N SER A 94 -2.11 4.40 16.41
CA SER A 94 -1.48 5.37 15.54
C SER A 94 -2.55 6.15 14.77
N CYS A 95 -2.46 7.47 14.81
CA CYS A 95 -3.37 8.37 14.15
C CYS A 95 -2.55 9.41 13.38
N SER A 96 -2.56 9.32 12.06
CA SER A 96 -1.88 10.26 11.19
C SER A 96 -2.87 11.23 10.60
N VAL A 97 -2.55 12.52 10.62
CA VAL A 97 -3.42 13.60 10.18
C VAL A 97 -2.66 14.60 9.34
N ALA A 98 -3.32 15.17 8.34
CA ALA A 98 -2.80 16.30 7.57
C ALA A 98 -3.89 17.34 7.30
N LEU A 99 -3.50 18.61 7.36
CA LEU A 99 -4.32 19.73 6.93
C LEU A 99 -3.83 20.14 5.53
N LEU A 100 -4.70 20.03 4.56
CA LEU A 100 -4.37 20.26 3.16
C LEU A 100 -4.99 21.56 2.68
N ASP A 101 -4.20 22.42 2.05
CA ASP A 101 -4.71 23.66 1.47
C ASP A 101 -5.61 23.36 0.26
N LYS A 102 -6.88 23.81 0.33
CA LYS A 102 -7.89 23.63 -0.73
C LYS A 102 -7.49 24.27 -2.06
N GLU A 103 -6.61 25.26 -2.06
CA GLU A 103 -6.12 25.89 -3.30
C GLU A 103 -5.13 25.00 -4.07
N HIS A 104 -4.55 24.01 -3.40
CA HIS A 104 -3.47 23.17 -3.93
C HIS A 104 -3.78 21.67 -3.90
N CYS A 105 -5.03 21.29 -3.58
CA CYS A 105 -5.41 19.90 -3.55
C CYS A 105 -6.87 19.70 -3.95
N VAL A 106 -7.14 18.56 -4.56
CA VAL A 106 -8.47 18.10 -4.91
C VAL A 106 -8.70 16.75 -4.25
N LEU A 107 -9.71 16.69 -3.39
CA LEU A 107 -10.16 15.46 -2.76
C LEU A 107 -11.14 14.76 -3.69
N PHE A 108 -11.07 13.43 -3.76
CA PHE A 108 -12.02 12.65 -4.55
C PHE A 108 -12.23 11.25 -3.97
N ARG A 109 -13.39 10.67 -4.32
CA ARG A 109 -13.68 9.25 -4.20
C ARG A 109 -13.82 8.63 -5.58
N SER A 110 -13.33 7.42 -5.73
CA SER A 110 -13.44 6.60 -6.93
C SER A 110 -14.20 5.32 -6.64
N THR A 111 -15.06 4.94 -7.57
CA THR A 111 -15.71 3.62 -7.66
C THR A 111 -15.30 2.88 -8.94
N ILE A 112 -14.25 3.35 -9.61
CA ILE A 112 -13.75 2.71 -10.83
C ILE A 112 -13.32 1.29 -10.47
N PRO A 113 -13.93 0.25 -11.07
CA PRO A 113 -13.64 -1.12 -10.69
C PRO A 113 -12.22 -1.49 -11.12
N GLY A 114 -11.50 -2.17 -10.23
CA GLY A 114 -10.26 -2.85 -10.57
C GLY A 114 -10.48 -4.23 -11.15
N ARG A 115 -9.41 -5.02 -11.15
CA ARG A 115 -9.49 -6.41 -11.60
C ARG A 115 -10.28 -7.23 -10.58
N ALA A 116 -11.24 -8.01 -11.07
CA ALA A 116 -11.94 -8.96 -10.22
C ALA A 116 -10.93 -9.96 -9.64
N GLN A 117 -11.01 -10.20 -8.33
CA GLN A 117 -10.17 -11.22 -7.70
C GLN A 117 -10.44 -12.57 -8.37
N THR A 118 -9.37 -13.23 -8.82
CA THR A 118 -9.45 -14.57 -9.40
C THR A 118 -9.96 -15.55 -8.36
N GLN A 119 -11.22 -15.97 -8.48
CA GLN A 119 -11.81 -16.98 -7.61
C GLN A 119 -11.44 -18.37 -8.12
N VAL A 120 -10.68 -19.12 -7.32
CA VAL A 120 -10.37 -20.53 -7.60
C VAL A 120 -11.23 -21.42 -6.70
N GLY A 121 -12.02 -22.31 -7.32
CA GLY A 121 -12.87 -23.29 -6.63
C GLY A 121 -14.35 -22.89 -6.49
N ARG A 122 -15.17 -23.80 -5.92
CA ARG A 122 -16.58 -23.55 -5.60
C ARG A 122 -16.73 -22.77 -4.29
N TRP A 123 -16.01 -21.66 -4.15
CA TRP A 123 -16.16 -20.80 -2.99
C TRP A 123 -17.50 -20.06 -3.11
N HIS A 124 -18.38 -20.24 -2.13
CA HIS A 124 -19.73 -19.69 -2.13
C HIS A 124 -19.67 -18.16 -2.35
N ALA A 125 -20.18 -17.72 -3.52
CA ALA A 125 -20.32 -16.33 -3.85
C ALA A 125 -21.38 -15.69 -2.93
N PHE A 126 -20.96 -15.23 -1.75
CA PHE A 126 -21.74 -14.27 -0.98
C PHE A 126 -21.59 -12.89 -1.64
N ARG A 127 -22.16 -12.73 -2.84
CA ARG A 127 -22.60 -11.40 -3.25
C ARG A 127 -23.80 -11.06 -2.37
N MET A 128 -23.69 -10.00 -1.57
CA MET A 128 -24.89 -9.31 -1.08
C MET A 128 -25.66 -8.88 -2.32
N LYS A 129 -26.88 -9.40 -2.45
CA LYS A 129 -27.73 -9.33 -3.63
C LYS A 129 -28.43 -7.98 -3.77
N ASP A 130 -27.86 -6.92 -3.22
CA ASP A 130 -28.47 -5.60 -3.16
C ASP A 130 -27.47 -4.58 -3.74
N GLU A 131 -27.45 -4.49 -5.07
CA GLU A 131 -27.07 -3.34 -5.92
C GLU A 131 -26.80 -3.81 -7.37
N ASP A 132 -27.64 -4.69 -7.92
CA ASP A 132 -27.70 -4.94 -9.37
C ASP A 132 -28.72 -3.97 -10.01
N GLU A 133 -28.34 -2.69 -10.09
CA GLU A 133 -28.90 -1.73 -11.04
C GLU A 133 -27.78 -1.17 -11.94
N PHE A 134 -26.92 -2.05 -12.46
CA PHE A 134 -26.16 -1.78 -13.69
C PHE A 134 -26.07 -3.10 -14.47
N GLY A 135 -27.11 -3.37 -15.25
CA GLY A 135 -27.19 -4.54 -16.11
C GLY A 135 -26.19 -4.48 -17.27
N GLY A 136 -25.69 -5.67 -17.64
CA GLY A 136 -25.20 -5.97 -18.98
C GLY A 136 -23.71 -6.29 -19.08
N HIS A 137 -23.36 -7.58 -19.01
CA HIS A 137 -22.38 -8.24 -19.91
C HIS A 137 -22.23 -9.74 -19.59
N TRP A 138 -23.33 -10.49 -19.63
CA TRP A 138 -23.24 -11.96 -19.79
C TRP A 138 -23.49 -12.39 -21.24
N ASP A 139 -24.03 -11.50 -22.08
CA ASP A 139 -24.36 -11.79 -23.48
C ASP A 139 -23.15 -11.73 -24.44
N ASP A 140 -22.03 -11.11 -24.05
CA ASP A 140 -20.84 -11.00 -24.93
C ASP A 140 -20.00 -12.28 -24.98
N PHE A 141 -20.04 -13.10 -23.93
CA PHE A 141 -19.24 -14.32 -23.88
C PHE A 141 -19.80 -15.42 -24.81
N GLU A 142 -21.11 -15.48 -24.97
CA GLU A 142 -21.75 -16.35 -25.97
C GLU A 142 -21.56 -15.82 -27.41
N MET A 143 -21.42 -14.51 -27.60
CA MET A 143 -21.15 -13.92 -28.91
C MET A 143 -19.69 -14.11 -29.37
N LEU A 144 -18.72 -14.11 -28.45
CA LEU A 144 -17.30 -14.38 -28.74
C LEU A 144 -17.00 -15.85 -29.06
N THR A 145 -17.79 -16.78 -28.52
CA THR A 145 -17.60 -18.23 -28.73
C THR A 145 -18.37 -18.79 -29.93
N SER A 146 -19.37 -18.07 -30.45
CA SER A 146 -20.24 -18.51 -31.54
C SER A 146 -19.74 -18.18 -32.97
N HIS A 147 -18.56 -17.53 -33.10
CA HIS A 147 -17.92 -17.25 -34.39
C HIS A 147 -16.53 -17.92 -34.55
N SER A 148 -16.43 -19.22 -34.28
CA SER A 148 -15.18 -19.98 -34.45
C SER A 148 -15.04 -20.65 -35.83
N GLU A 149 -14.67 -19.86 -36.84
CA GLU A 149 -13.85 -20.36 -37.98
C GLU A 149 -12.47 -19.67 -38.06
N LYS A 150 -12.17 -18.71 -37.18
CA LYS A 150 -10.84 -18.13 -37.04
C LYS A 150 -10.41 -18.22 -35.59
N GLY A 151 -9.24 -18.82 -35.36
CA GLY A 151 -8.71 -19.11 -34.04
C GLY A 151 -8.77 -17.90 -33.12
N VAL A 152 -9.32 -18.11 -31.92
CA VAL A 152 -9.34 -17.12 -30.86
C VAL A 152 -7.90 -16.77 -30.51
N ASN A 153 -7.53 -15.51 -30.71
CA ASN A 153 -6.25 -14.99 -30.29
C ASN A 153 -6.30 -14.81 -28.76
N TRP A 154 -5.88 -15.83 -28.03
CA TRP A 154 -5.87 -15.83 -26.57
C TRP A 154 -5.04 -14.66 -26.03
N GLU A 155 -3.95 -14.28 -26.70
CA GLU A 155 -3.16 -13.10 -26.34
C GLU A 155 -4.04 -11.84 -26.26
N GLU A 156 -4.99 -11.66 -27.19
CA GLU A 156 -5.91 -10.51 -27.28
C GLU A 156 -6.95 -10.54 -26.15
N VAL A 157 -7.56 -11.69 -25.89
CA VAL A 157 -8.55 -11.88 -24.80
C VAL A 157 -7.92 -11.64 -23.42
N TRP A 158 -6.64 -12.01 -23.23
CA TRP A 158 -5.92 -11.75 -21.98
C TRP A 158 -5.27 -10.36 -21.93
N SER A 159 -5.07 -9.70 -23.07
CA SER A 159 -4.53 -8.33 -23.16
C SER A 159 -5.60 -7.25 -23.27
N GLU A 160 -6.89 -7.59 -23.42
CA GLU A 160 -8.01 -6.64 -23.34
C GLU A 160 -8.14 -5.96 -21.95
N GLY A 161 -7.43 -6.43 -20.93
CA GLY A 161 -7.22 -5.69 -19.68
C GLY A 161 -6.13 -4.62 -19.74
N ALA A 162 -5.41 -4.48 -20.86
CA ALA A 162 -4.32 -3.54 -21.10
C ALA A 162 -4.69 -2.43 -22.09
N ASP A 163 -5.66 -2.68 -22.99
CA ASP A 163 -6.16 -1.71 -23.98
C ASP A 163 -7.68 -1.46 -23.81
N ALA A 164 -8.12 -1.24 -22.57
CA ALA A 164 -9.38 -0.55 -22.36
C ALA A 164 -9.29 0.79 -23.10
N LYS A 165 -10.12 0.95 -24.15
CA LYS A 165 -10.31 2.22 -24.88
C LYS A 165 -10.21 3.36 -23.88
N LYS A 166 -9.34 4.35 -24.16
CA LYS A 166 -9.14 5.58 -23.37
C LYS A 166 -10.45 6.37 -23.28
N ASP A 167 -11.37 5.89 -22.46
CA ASP A 167 -12.61 6.54 -22.11
C ASP A 167 -12.28 7.51 -20.99
N TRP A 168 -11.94 8.74 -21.39
CA TRP A 168 -11.82 9.91 -20.51
C TRP A 168 -13.10 10.20 -19.71
N SER A 169 -14.19 9.48 -19.99
CA SER A 169 -15.51 9.58 -19.36
C SER A 169 -15.56 9.04 -17.92
N VAL A 170 -14.52 8.35 -17.43
CA VAL A 170 -14.53 7.70 -16.11
C VAL A 170 -13.50 8.33 -15.16
N LEU A 171 -13.45 9.66 -15.05
CA LEU A 171 -12.69 10.30 -13.97
C LEU A 171 -13.55 10.43 -12.70
N PRO A 172 -12.97 10.32 -11.49
CA PRO A 172 -13.66 10.68 -10.26
C PRO A 172 -14.24 12.10 -10.30
N GLU A 173 -15.44 12.32 -9.74
CA GLU A 173 -16.15 13.61 -9.79
C GLU A 173 -15.29 14.79 -9.32
N GLY A 174 -14.47 14.59 -8.29
CA GLY A 174 -13.53 15.60 -7.80
C GLY A 174 -12.52 16.04 -8.87
N LEU A 175 -12.01 15.09 -9.67
CA LEU A 175 -11.00 15.32 -10.71
C LEU A 175 -11.61 15.79 -12.04
N MET A 176 -12.89 15.52 -12.30
CA MET A 176 -13.59 16.01 -13.51
C MET A 176 -13.60 17.54 -13.61
N LYS A 177 -13.49 18.23 -12.47
CA LYS A 177 -13.42 19.70 -12.42
C LYS A 177 -12.09 20.25 -12.94
N LEU A 178 -11.05 19.42 -12.98
CA LEU A 178 -9.76 19.77 -13.53
C LEU A 178 -9.79 19.57 -15.04
N LYS A 179 -9.14 20.46 -15.78
CA LYS A 179 -8.86 20.21 -17.19
C LYS A 179 -7.89 19.01 -17.26
N PRO A 180 -8.24 17.88 -17.89
CA PRO A 180 -7.42 16.67 -17.89
C PRO A 180 -6.21 16.85 -18.80
N THR A 181 -5.21 17.57 -18.32
CA THR A 181 -3.90 17.71 -18.96
C THR A 181 -2.87 16.93 -18.17
N PRO A 182 -1.81 16.40 -18.81
CA PRO A 182 -0.76 15.63 -18.14
C PRO A 182 -0.17 16.28 -16.88
N ASP A 183 -0.08 17.62 -16.87
CA ASP A 183 0.51 18.42 -15.78
C ASP A 183 -0.51 19.00 -14.79
N ALA A 184 -1.82 18.70 -14.95
CA ALA A 184 -2.85 19.28 -14.09
C ALA A 184 -2.72 18.82 -12.64
N VAL A 185 -2.23 17.60 -12.44
CA VAL A 185 -1.93 17.02 -11.13
C VAL A 185 -0.47 16.59 -11.14
N ARG A 186 0.24 16.83 -10.04
CA ARG A 186 1.66 16.49 -9.90
C ARG A 186 1.89 15.24 -9.08
N GLN A 187 0.98 14.96 -8.15
CA GLN A 187 1.06 13.80 -7.29
C GLN A 187 -0.33 13.36 -6.81
N PHE A 188 -0.51 12.05 -6.68
CA PHE A 188 -1.64 11.42 -6.01
C PHE A 188 -1.22 10.75 -4.71
N LEU A 189 -2.01 10.95 -3.66
CA LEU A 189 -2.02 10.13 -2.45
C LEU A 189 -3.35 9.36 -2.39
N LEU A 190 -3.30 8.04 -2.29
CA LEU A 190 -4.48 7.17 -2.44
C LEU A 190 -4.61 6.17 -1.29
N PHE A 191 -5.86 5.92 -0.86
CA PHE A 191 -6.24 4.79 -0.02
C PHE A 191 -7.29 3.98 -0.79
N SER A 192 -7.03 2.70 -1.02
CA SER A 192 -7.93 1.85 -1.81
C SER A 192 -8.26 0.55 -1.11
N ASP A 193 -9.37 -0.06 -1.52
CA ASP A 193 -9.58 -1.49 -1.39
C ASP A 193 -8.49 -2.30 -2.16
N PRO A 194 -8.51 -3.65 -2.08
CA PRO A 194 -7.53 -4.51 -2.76
C PRO A 194 -7.53 -4.47 -4.30
N SER A 195 -8.45 -3.77 -4.96
CA SER A 195 -8.61 -3.77 -6.41
C SER A 195 -8.57 -2.34 -7.01
N PRO A 196 -7.41 -1.63 -6.91
CA PRO A 196 -7.28 -0.25 -7.40
C PRO A 196 -6.99 -0.15 -8.90
N GLU A 197 -6.86 -1.25 -9.64
CA GLU A 197 -6.19 -1.29 -10.95
C GLU A 197 -6.85 -0.37 -11.98
N GLY A 198 -8.18 -0.31 -11.99
CA GLY A 198 -8.94 0.56 -12.88
C GLY A 198 -8.64 2.02 -12.60
N LEU A 199 -8.67 2.44 -11.34
CA LEU A 199 -8.31 3.80 -10.94
C LEU A 199 -6.85 4.12 -11.29
N VAL A 200 -5.91 3.24 -10.94
CA VAL A 200 -4.47 3.46 -11.17
C VAL A 200 -4.18 3.62 -12.66
N SER A 201 -4.77 2.78 -13.50
CA SER A 201 -4.65 2.87 -14.96
C SER A 201 -5.25 4.16 -15.52
N THR A 202 -6.45 4.54 -15.05
CA THR A 202 -7.11 5.79 -15.47
C THR A 202 -6.28 7.02 -15.08
N LEU A 203 -5.75 7.06 -13.85
CA LEU A 203 -4.92 8.18 -13.40
C LEU A 203 -3.60 8.24 -14.16
N HIS A 204 -2.95 7.09 -14.40
CA HIS A 204 -1.68 7.02 -15.11
C HIS A 204 -1.82 7.43 -16.59
N SER A 205 -2.90 7.04 -17.24
CA SER A 205 -3.17 7.42 -18.63
C SER A 205 -3.62 8.88 -18.79
N THR A 206 -4.32 9.43 -17.79
CA THR A 206 -4.85 10.81 -17.84
C THR A 206 -3.80 11.84 -17.40
N PHE A 207 -3.13 11.57 -16.29
CA PHE A 207 -2.16 12.45 -15.64
C PHE A 207 -0.79 11.79 -15.68
N SER A 208 -0.28 11.56 -16.88
CA SER A 208 0.94 10.76 -17.09
C SER A 208 2.17 11.32 -16.38
N HIS A 209 2.22 12.62 -16.07
CA HIS A 209 3.33 13.24 -15.33
C HIS A 209 3.14 13.22 -13.82
N ALA A 210 2.01 12.74 -13.32
CA ALA A 210 1.74 12.67 -11.89
C ALA A 210 2.37 11.42 -11.27
N SER A 211 3.11 11.61 -10.18
CA SER A 211 3.50 10.48 -9.35
C SER A 211 2.30 9.93 -8.58
N GLN A 212 2.29 8.63 -8.30
CA GLN A 212 1.21 7.98 -7.56
C GLN A 212 1.80 7.26 -6.37
N LEU A 213 1.32 7.57 -5.16
CA LEU A 213 1.63 6.83 -3.95
C LEU A 213 0.31 6.39 -3.33
N GLY A 214 0.12 5.07 -3.24
CA GLY A 214 -1.11 4.51 -2.72
C GLY A 214 -0.88 3.41 -1.70
N LEU A 215 -1.85 3.29 -0.79
CA LEU A 215 -1.88 2.30 0.27
C LEU A 215 -3.13 1.44 0.09
N TYR A 216 -2.97 0.12 0.23
CA TYR A 216 -4.13 -0.75 0.41
C TYR A 216 -4.65 -0.55 1.83
N ALA A 217 -5.90 -0.13 1.99
CA ALA A 217 -6.52 0.02 3.30
C ALA A 217 -6.54 -1.33 4.03
N SER A 218 -6.50 -1.26 5.37
CA SER A 218 -6.47 -2.46 6.19
C SER A 218 -7.76 -3.26 6.09
N SER A 219 -7.62 -4.56 6.28
CA SER A 219 -8.73 -5.50 6.32
C SER A 219 -9.52 -5.29 7.60
N THR A 220 -10.80 -4.93 7.50
CA THR A 220 -11.64 -4.65 8.68
C THR A 220 -12.89 -5.53 8.84
N PRO A 221 -12.95 -6.79 8.35
CA PRO A 221 -14.18 -7.60 8.46
C PRO A 221 -14.55 -7.89 9.91
N PHE A 222 -13.56 -8.03 10.79
CA PHE A 222 -13.77 -8.29 12.22
C PHE A 222 -13.91 -7.02 13.07
N ILE A 223 -13.70 -5.84 12.48
CA ILE A 223 -13.76 -4.55 13.20
C ILE A 223 -15.05 -3.81 12.83
N THR A 224 -15.37 -3.74 11.54
CA THR A 224 -16.50 -2.97 11.01
C THR A 224 -17.51 -3.80 10.22
N GLY A 225 -17.24 -5.10 10.02
CA GLY A 225 -18.05 -5.96 9.14
C GLY A 225 -17.84 -5.70 7.64
N ARG A 226 -16.87 -4.85 7.27
CA ARG A 226 -16.58 -4.47 5.88
C ARG A 226 -15.22 -5.03 5.44
N PRO A 227 -14.99 -5.28 4.14
CA PRO A 227 -13.67 -5.71 3.65
C PRO A 227 -12.56 -4.73 4.05
N VAL A 228 -12.79 -3.44 3.81
CA VAL A 228 -11.94 -2.33 4.25
C VAL A 228 -12.82 -1.20 4.80
N THR A 229 -12.21 -0.18 5.41
CA THR A 229 -12.94 1.01 5.90
C THR A 229 -12.29 2.28 5.36
N LEU A 230 -12.97 2.91 4.40
CA LEU A 230 -12.61 4.21 3.83
C LEU A 230 -13.59 5.27 4.33
N PHE A 231 -13.11 6.50 4.48
CA PHE A 231 -13.89 7.65 4.93
C PHE A 231 -13.91 8.74 3.87
N GLU A 232 -15.10 9.28 3.60
CA GLU A 232 -15.30 10.46 2.76
C GLU A 232 -16.37 11.37 3.38
N ASN A 233 -15.99 12.58 3.79
CA ASN A 233 -16.90 13.64 4.25
C ASN A 233 -17.90 13.15 5.32
N GLY A 234 -17.41 12.33 6.26
CA GLY A 234 -18.21 11.72 7.33
C GLY A 234 -18.95 10.43 6.94
N ARG A 235 -18.90 9.99 5.68
CA ARG A 235 -19.46 8.71 5.21
C ARG A 235 -18.40 7.61 5.26
N ILE A 236 -18.86 6.37 5.44
CA ILE A 236 -18.02 5.17 5.52
C ILE A 236 -18.28 4.28 4.31
N HIS A 237 -17.21 3.85 3.64
CA HIS A 237 -17.25 3.00 2.46
C HIS A 237 -16.44 1.71 2.68
N GLY A 238 -16.96 0.61 2.13
CA GLY A 238 -16.31 -0.72 2.19
C GLY A 238 -15.57 -1.15 0.92
N SER A 239 -15.59 -0.30 -0.11
CA SER A 239 -15.04 -0.56 -1.45
C SER A 239 -14.73 0.75 -2.19
N GLY A 240 -13.92 0.62 -3.25
CA GLY A 240 -13.41 1.71 -4.06
C GLY A 240 -12.14 2.31 -3.49
N ALA A 241 -11.91 3.58 -3.80
CA ALA A 241 -10.74 4.33 -3.31
C ALA A 241 -11.11 5.76 -2.94
N VAL A 242 -10.34 6.34 -2.03
CA VAL A 242 -10.35 7.77 -1.72
C VAL A 242 -8.96 8.33 -1.93
N GLY A 243 -8.86 9.58 -2.35
CA GLY A 243 -7.57 10.14 -2.72
C GLY A 243 -7.51 11.65 -2.76
N VAL A 244 -6.26 12.14 -2.79
CA VAL A 244 -5.92 13.55 -2.94
C VAL A 244 -5.05 13.69 -4.17
N GLY A 245 -5.47 14.54 -5.11
CA GLY A 245 -4.63 15.03 -6.19
C GLY A 245 -4.04 16.38 -5.83
N PHE A 246 -2.70 16.50 -5.84
CA PHE A 246 -2.01 17.76 -5.57
C PHE A 246 -1.81 18.57 -6.85
N ILE A 247 -2.27 19.81 -6.83
CA ILE A 247 -2.21 20.75 -7.95
C ILE A 247 -1.29 21.92 -7.59
N ASN A 248 -0.62 22.49 -8.59
CA ASN A 248 0.27 23.65 -8.41
C ASN A 248 1.30 23.47 -7.28
N THR A 249 1.94 22.29 -7.22
CA THR A 249 3.01 22.00 -6.26
C THR A 249 4.24 21.48 -6.98
N ASP A 250 5.42 21.77 -6.44
CA ASP A 250 6.67 21.14 -6.85
C ASP A 250 6.76 19.78 -6.14
N ALA A 251 6.13 18.76 -6.71
CA ALA A 251 6.16 17.42 -6.12
C ALA A 251 7.59 16.87 -6.16
N SER A 252 8.12 16.53 -4.99
CA SER A 252 9.35 15.74 -4.91
C SER A 252 9.09 14.32 -5.44
N GLY A 253 10.09 13.71 -6.10
CA GLY A 253 9.97 12.33 -6.56
C GLY A 253 9.83 11.34 -5.40
N LEU A 254 9.07 10.25 -5.61
CA LEU A 254 8.89 9.21 -4.60
C LEU A 254 10.21 8.48 -4.36
N ARG A 255 10.52 8.20 -3.09
CA ARG A 255 11.72 7.45 -2.69
C ARG A 255 11.34 6.21 -1.90
N LEU A 256 11.83 5.06 -2.35
CA LEU A 256 11.75 3.80 -1.62
C LEU A 256 12.89 3.73 -0.60
N LYS A 257 12.55 3.35 0.63
CA LYS A 257 13.48 2.93 1.66
C LYS A 257 13.25 1.44 1.91
N LEU A 258 14.26 0.63 1.60
CA LEU A 258 14.26 -0.78 1.91
C LEU A 258 14.38 -1.00 3.43
N PRO A 259 13.80 -2.08 3.97
CA PRO A 259 13.98 -2.43 5.37
C PRO A 259 15.46 -2.76 5.64
N ASN A 260 15.95 -2.31 6.78
CA ASN A 260 17.17 -2.83 7.38
C ASN A 260 17.07 -4.37 7.56
N GLY A 261 18.22 -5.05 7.53
CA GLY A 261 18.27 -6.52 7.66
C GLY A 261 18.08 -7.27 6.34
N LEU A 262 17.79 -6.58 5.24
CA LEU A 262 17.95 -7.14 3.89
C LEU A 262 19.43 -7.22 3.52
N THR A 263 19.89 -8.42 3.19
CA THR A 263 21.24 -8.68 2.71
C THR A 263 21.19 -9.00 1.21
N PRO A 264 22.04 -8.36 0.38
CA PRO A 264 22.14 -8.72 -1.02
C PRO A 264 22.72 -10.14 -1.15
N LEU A 265 22.17 -10.91 -2.09
CA LEU A 265 22.51 -12.29 -2.34
C LEU A 265 22.96 -12.45 -3.80
N GLY A 266 24.21 -12.84 -4.01
CA GLY A 266 24.80 -12.93 -5.35
C GLY A 266 25.06 -11.56 -6.00
N SER A 267 25.39 -11.56 -7.29
CA SER A 267 25.66 -10.36 -8.10
C SER A 267 24.39 -9.82 -8.78
N GLU A 268 24.45 -8.57 -9.25
CA GLU A 268 23.43 -8.04 -10.17
C GLU A 268 23.38 -8.86 -11.47
N MET A 269 22.18 -9.10 -11.98
CA MET A 269 21.87 -9.88 -13.18
C MET A 269 20.88 -9.12 -14.06
N LEU A 270 20.85 -9.42 -15.36
CA LEU A 270 19.92 -8.81 -16.31
C LEU A 270 18.68 -9.68 -16.51
N VAL A 271 17.50 -9.07 -16.45
CA VAL A 271 16.27 -9.74 -16.88
C VAL A 271 16.31 -9.94 -18.38
N THR A 272 16.34 -11.20 -18.82
CA THR A 272 16.45 -11.56 -20.25
C THR A 272 15.14 -12.09 -20.82
N LYS A 273 14.28 -12.67 -19.98
CA LYS A 273 12.91 -13.07 -20.35
C LYS A 273 12.00 -13.04 -19.14
N ALA A 274 10.84 -12.41 -19.28
CA ALA A 274 9.80 -12.34 -18.26
C ALA A 274 8.42 -12.39 -18.94
N GLU A 275 7.42 -12.93 -18.23
CA GLU A 275 6.04 -13.06 -18.70
C GLU A 275 5.08 -13.01 -17.51
N GLY A 276 4.07 -12.14 -17.55
CA GLY A 276 3.20 -11.89 -16.39
C GLY A 276 4.03 -11.52 -15.16
N ASN A 277 3.83 -12.23 -14.05
CA ASN A 277 4.60 -12.10 -12.81
C ASN A 277 5.79 -13.08 -12.71
N LEU A 278 6.12 -13.78 -13.79
CA LEU A 278 7.18 -14.78 -13.84
C LEU A 278 8.44 -14.23 -14.49
N ILE A 279 9.59 -14.50 -13.88
CA ILE A 279 10.90 -14.36 -14.51
C ILE A 279 11.32 -15.73 -15.03
N ASN A 280 11.50 -15.80 -16.35
CA ASN A 280 11.86 -17.02 -17.05
C ASN A 280 13.38 -17.16 -17.20
N THR A 281 14.11 -16.06 -17.41
CA THR A 281 15.58 -16.09 -17.50
C THR A 281 16.23 -14.82 -16.93
N LEU A 282 17.34 -15.01 -16.23
CA LEU A 282 18.27 -13.98 -15.76
C LEU A 282 19.65 -14.28 -16.36
N ASP A 283 20.27 -13.30 -17.02
CA ASP A 283 21.52 -13.50 -17.76
C ASP A 283 21.50 -14.73 -18.69
N ASN A 284 20.38 -14.92 -19.40
CA ASN A 284 20.12 -16.08 -20.26
C ASN A 284 20.20 -17.44 -19.54
N SER A 285 20.07 -17.44 -18.22
CA SER A 285 20.22 -18.60 -17.33
C SER A 285 18.97 -18.82 -16.48
N ASN A 286 18.86 -20.02 -15.90
CA ASN A 286 17.75 -20.44 -15.03
C ASN A 286 17.77 -19.65 -13.70
N PRO A 287 16.80 -18.75 -13.45
CA PRO A 287 16.75 -17.91 -12.25
C PRO A 287 16.67 -18.70 -10.95
N THR A 288 15.93 -19.81 -10.93
CA THR A 288 15.79 -20.64 -9.72
C THR A 288 17.12 -21.30 -9.34
N ARG A 289 17.88 -21.79 -10.31
CA ARG A 289 19.23 -22.33 -10.05
C ARG A 289 20.20 -21.25 -9.58
N LEU A 290 20.11 -20.05 -10.16
CA LEU A 290 20.90 -18.91 -9.73
C LEU A 290 20.59 -18.52 -8.29
N LEU A 291 19.32 -18.49 -7.91
CA LEU A 291 18.89 -18.24 -6.52
C LEU A 291 19.43 -19.31 -5.57
N LEU A 292 19.25 -20.60 -5.90
CA LEU A 292 19.74 -21.71 -5.07
C LEU A 292 21.27 -21.68 -4.90
N GLU A 293 21.99 -21.35 -5.97
CA GLU A 293 23.44 -21.19 -5.90
C GLU A 293 23.84 -20.01 -5.01
N ALA A 294 23.14 -18.88 -5.15
CA ALA A 294 23.38 -17.71 -4.32
C ALA A 294 23.06 -17.96 -2.84
N ILE A 295 22.02 -18.76 -2.53
CA ILE A 295 21.68 -19.21 -1.17
C ILE A 295 22.83 -20.04 -0.58
N ARG A 296 23.33 -21.02 -1.35
CA ARG A 296 24.45 -21.88 -0.94
C ARG A 296 25.73 -21.08 -0.72
N GLN A 297 26.05 -20.16 -1.62
CA GLN A 297 27.22 -19.28 -1.50
C GLN A 297 27.10 -18.30 -0.33
N GLY A 298 25.87 -17.87 -0.02
CA GLY A 298 25.57 -17.05 1.16
C GLY A 298 25.66 -17.79 2.49
N GLY A 299 25.92 -19.10 2.48
CA GLY A 299 26.02 -19.92 3.70
C GLY A 299 24.68 -20.10 4.42
N ILE A 300 23.56 -19.91 3.72
CA ILE A 300 22.23 -20.10 4.29
C ILE A 300 21.90 -21.60 4.23
N ASP A 301 21.72 -22.23 5.39
CA ASP A 301 21.53 -23.69 5.49
C ASP A 301 20.13 -24.12 5.02
N ALA A 302 20.02 -24.39 3.72
CA ALA A 302 18.82 -24.96 3.09
C ALA A 302 18.74 -26.49 3.18
N THR A 303 19.69 -27.15 3.87
CA THR A 303 19.90 -28.60 3.84
C THR A 303 19.72 -29.30 5.19
N SER A 304 19.48 -28.56 6.27
CA SER A 304 19.17 -29.12 7.58
C SER A 304 17.91 -30.00 7.54
N GLU A 305 17.84 -30.99 8.43
CA GLU A 305 16.70 -31.92 8.57
C GLU A 305 15.37 -31.19 8.86
N ASP A 306 15.42 -29.90 9.18
CA ASP A 306 14.29 -29.02 9.44
C ASP A 306 13.97 -28.10 8.25
N ALA A 307 13.75 -28.68 7.05
CA ALA A 307 13.31 -27.93 5.86
C ALA A 307 12.01 -27.10 6.07
N VAL A 308 11.23 -27.45 7.10
CA VAL A 308 10.06 -26.68 7.57
C VAL A 308 10.50 -25.38 8.23
N LEU A 309 11.49 -25.42 9.12
CA LEU A 309 12.02 -24.23 9.79
C LEU A 309 12.72 -23.28 8.81
N PHE A 310 13.41 -23.80 7.79
CA PHE A 310 14.01 -22.97 6.73
C PHE A 310 12.97 -22.11 5.99
N LYS A 311 11.80 -22.67 5.63
CA LYS A 311 10.72 -21.91 4.97
C LYS A 311 10.04 -20.92 5.91
N GLU A 312 10.00 -21.23 7.20
CA GLU A 312 9.38 -20.35 8.19
C GLU A 312 10.30 -19.18 8.55
N ASP A 313 11.62 -19.36 8.53
CA ASP A 313 12.61 -18.40 8.99
C ASP A 313 13.22 -17.53 7.89
N GLU A 314 13.27 -17.99 6.63
CA GLU A 314 14.00 -17.29 5.56
C GLU A 314 13.07 -16.75 4.47
N GLU A 315 13.28 -15.49 4.09
CA GLU A 315 12.56 -14.82 3.00
C GLU A 315 13.52 -14.35 1.91
N PHE A 316 13.07 -14.48 0.66
CA PHE A 316 13.84 -14.11 -0.51
C PHE A 316 13.09 -13.06 -1.33
N TYR A 317 13.84 -12.09 -1.81
CA TYR A 317 13.32 -10.96 -2.56
C TYR A 317 14.13 -10.74 -3.82
N LEU A 318 13.53 -10.01 -4.76
CA LEU A 318 14.20 -9.51 -5.94
C LEU A 318 14.09 -7.99 -5.96
N SER A 319 15.23 -7.31 -5.99
CA SER A 319 15.28 -5.86 -6.14
C SER A 319 15.66 -5.45 -7.55
N VAL A 320 15.07 -4.35 -8.05
CA VAL A 320 15.38 -3.74 -9.34
C VAL A 320 16.18 -2.46 -9.14
N GLY A 321 17.24 -2.28 -9.92
CA GLY A 321 17.96 -1.01 -10.06
C GLY A 321 18.43 -0.43 -8.72
N ALA A 322 19.44 -1.05 -8.10
CA ALA A 322 20.06 -0.60 -6.84
C ALA A 322 19.05 -0.27 -5.70
N GLY A 323 17.95 -1.03 -5.58
CA GLY A 323 16.95 -0.80 -4.52
C GLY A 323 15.82 0.14 -4.91
N SER A 324 15.60 0.41 -6.20
CA SER A 324 14.53 1.30 -6.67
C SER A 324 13.13 0.68 -6.55
N GLN A 325 13.05 -0.66 -6.62
CA GLN A 325 11.85 -1.48 -6.44
C GLN A 325 12.27 -2.79 -5.74
N ILE A 326 11.33 -3.46 -5.08
CA ILE A 326 11.56 -4.76 -4.45
C ILE A 326 10.30 -5.62 -4.47
N TYR A 327 10.49 -6.91 -4.76
CA TYR A 327 9.43 -7.90 -4.93
C TYR A 327 9.69 -9.12 -4.06
N ASN A 328 8.63 -9.65 -3.44
CA ASN A 328 8.69 -10.93 -2.74
C ASN A 328 8.72 -12.08 -3.74
N ILE A 329 9.64 -13.04 -3.56
CA ILE A 329 9.70 -14.26 -4.35
C ILE A 329 8.75 -15.28 -3.71
N THR A 330 7.66 -15.63 -4.41
CA THR A 330 6.62 -16.52 -3.85
C THR A 330 6.90 -17.98 -4.14
N SER A 331 7.52 -18.26 -5.28
CA SER A 331 7.87 -19.62 -5.66
C SER A 331 8.96 -19.65 -6.71
N GLY A 332 9.59 -20.81 -6.86
CA GLY A 332 10.52 -21.11 -7.94
C GLY A 332 10.47 -22.59 -8.29
N ASP A 333 10.63 -22.90 -9.58
CA ASP A 333 10.68 -24.28 -10.07
C ASP A 333 12.09 -24.55 -10.62
N PRO A 334 12.94 -25.36 -9.93
CA PRO A 334 14.29 -25.66 -10.42
C PRO A 334 14.32 -26.41 -11.74
N SER A 335 13.25 -27.16 -12.07
CA SER A 335 13.13 -27.98 -13.27
C SER A 335 12.73 -27.13 -14.48
N ARG A 336 11.70 -26.29 -14.34
CA ARG A 336 11.26 -25.36 -15.39
C ARG A 336 12.12 -24.11 -15.49
N GLY A 337 12.77 -23.76 -14.39
CA GLY A 337 13.66 -22.61 -14.29
C GLY A 337 12.95 -21.28 -14.29
N THR A 338 11.88 -21.16 -13.52
CA THR A 338 11.09 -19.92 -13.42
C THR A 338 10.95 -19.49 -11.98
N ILE A 339 11.01 -18.18 -11.72
CA ILE A 339 10.69 -17.59 -10.41
C ILE A 339 9.42 -16.77 -10.54
N ALA A 340 8.49 -16.94 -9.60
CA ALA A 340 7.29 -16.12 -9.49
C ALA A 340 7.45 -15.03 -8.43
N LEU A 341 6.98 -13.83 -8.77
CA LEU A 341 7.00 -12.67 -7.88
C LEU A 341 5.59 -12.36 -7.35
N ASN A 342 5.51 -11.81 -6.13
CA ASN A 342 4.27 -11.32 -5.53
C ASN A 342 3.87 -9.96 -6.09
N THR A 343 3.55 -9.92 -7.38
CA THR A 343 3.08 -8.75 -8.08
C THR A 343 2.31 -9.19 -9.33
N THR A 344 1.68 -8.27 -10.04
CA THR A 344 0.95 -8.56 -11.29
C THR A 344 1.89 -8.64 -12.49
N ARG A 345 3.03 -7.94 -12.45
CA ARG A 345 3.98 -7.87 -13.56
C ARG A 345 5.42 -7.91 -13.05
N ALA A 346 6.22 -8.80 -13.61
CA ALA A 346 7.65 -8.88 -13.35
C ALA A 346 8.39 -7.66 -13.91
N PRO A 347 9.62 -7.38 -13.42
CA PRO A 347 10.49 -6.36 -14.01
C PRO A 347 10.67 -6.54 -15.52
N SER A 348 10.86 -5.44 -16.22
CA SER A 348 10.98 -5.40 -17.68
C SER A 348 12.27 -6.07 -18.15
N VAL A 349 12.22 -6.67 -19.33
CA VAL A 349 13.42 -7.21 -19.99
C VAL A 349 14.43 -6.08 -20.22
N GLY A 350 15.68 -6.32 -19.83
CA GLY A 350 16.76 -5.33 -19.85
C GLY A 350 16.98 -4.62 -18.50
N GLU A 351 16.13 -4.82 -17.51
CA GLU A 351 16.36 -4.27 -16.16
C GLU A 351 17.40 -5.11 -15.40
N LYS A 352 18.19 -4.41 -14.57
CA LYS A 352 19.13 -5.05 -13.64
C LYS A 352 18.44 -5.40 -12.33
N VAL A 353 18.64 -6.63 -11.89
CA VAL A 353 18.05 -7.16 -10.68
C VAL A 353 19.08 -7.86 -9.80
N GLN A 354 18.83 -7.91 -8.50
CA GLN A 354 19.65 -8.64 -7.55
C GLN A 354 18.76 -9.36 -6.53
N PHE A 355 19.14 -10.58 -6.15
CA PHE A 355 18.45 -11.29 -5.08
C PHE A 355 18.80 -10.66 -3.74
N TYR A 356 17.84 -10.68 -2.82
CA TYR A 356 18.01 -10.27 -1.44
C TYR A 356 17.44 -11.33 -0.51
N HIS A 357 17.96 -11.36 0.70
CA HIS A 357 17.61 -12.30 1.74
C HIS A 357 17.27 -11.55 3.03
N ARG A 358 16.29 -12.06 3.77
CA ARG A 358 15.97 -11.63 5.13
C ARG A 358 15.74 -12.84 6.01
N ASN A 359 16.35 -12.84 7.18
CA ASN A 359 16.07 -13.79 8.23
C ASN A 359 14.99 -13.21 9.15
N LYS A 360 13.83 -13.86 9.25
CA LYS A 360 12.68 -13.44 10.07
C LYS A 360 12.95 -13.49 11.57
N LYS A 361 13.96 -14.23 12.04
CA LYS A 361 14.38 -14.20 13.45
C LYS A 361 15.00 -12.85 13.81
N VAL A 362 15.52 -12.12 12.83
CA VAL A 362 15.90 -10.72 13.01
C VAL A 362 14.60 -9.91 12.93
N PRO A 363 14.17 -9.25 14.02
CA PRO A 363 12.95 -8.46 14.00
C PRO A 363 13.00 -7.45 12.86
N SER A 364 11.88 -7.33 12.12
CA SER A 364 11.78 -6.30 11.10
C SER A 364 12.06 -4.94 11.73
N PRO A 365 12.88 -4.10 11.09
CA PRO A 365 13.12 -2.76 11.57
C PRO A 365 11.81 -1.98 11.58
N SER A 366 11.62 -1.24 12.66
CA SER A 366 10.46 -0.37 12.80
C SER A 366 10.33 0.61 11.65
N LEU A 367 9.07 0.82 11.23
CA LEU A 367 8.69 1.90 10.33
C LEU A 367 9.00 3.31 10.91
N ILE A 368 9.36 3.39 12.19
CA ILE A 368 9.68 4.61 12.93
C ILE A 368 11.19 4.70 13.22
N SER A 369 12.00 3.75 12.73
CA SER A 369 13.47 3.82 12.88
C SER A 369 14.03 5.15 12.35
N SER A 370 14.96 5.72 13.11
CA SER A 370 15.44 7.12 13.14
C SER A 370 15.68 7.83 11.79
N GLY A 371 15.93 7.10 10.70
CA GLY A 371 16.15 7.70 9.38
C GLY A 371 14.91 8.27 8.65
N ILE A 372 13.68 8.07 9.15
CA ILE A 372 12.48 8.72 8.58
C ILE A 372 12.30 10.14 9.13
N VAL A 373 12.67 10.35 10.40
CA VAL A 373 12.46 11.61 11.13
C VAL A 373 13.63 12.59 10.95
N ASP A 374 14.84 12.07 10.71
CA ASP A 374 16.08 12.88 10.77
C ASP A 374 16.28 13.88 9.62
N ALA A 375 15.46 13.90 8.57
CA ALA A 375 15.87 14.56 7.33
C ALA A 375 15.21 15.89 6.98
N PHE A 376 14.03 16.30 7.50
CA PHE A 376 13.34 17.47 6.93
C PHE A 376 12.51 18.26 7.95
N ARG A 377 12.86 19.54 8.15
CA ARG A 377 12.17 20.44 9.10
C ARG A 377 11.20 21.44 8.44
N SER A 378 11.15 21.52 7.11
CA SER A 378 10.44 22.61 6.41
C SER A 378 9.22 22.17 5.58
N GLU A 379 9.14 20.90 5.15
CA GLU A 379 8.08 20.39 4.28
C GLU A 379 7.41 19.16 4.90
N ALA A 380 6.14 18.93 4.55
CA ALA A 380 5.38 17.79 5.06
C ALA A 380 5.82 16.51 4.36
N LEU A 381 6.25 15.52 5.14
CA LEU A 381 6.64 14.20 4.67
C LEU A 381 5.45 13.25 4.72
N PHE A 382 5.06 12.69 3.57
CA PHE A 382 4.10 11.59 3.50
C PHE A 382 4.86 10.28 3.30
N ALA A 383 4.65 9.31 4.18
CA ALA A 383 5.35 8.03 4.18
C ALA A 383 4.36 6.88 4.36
N PHE A 384 4.31 5.98 3.37
CA PHE A 384 3.47 4.78 3.40
C PHE A 384 4.37 3.57 3.61
N GLY A 385 4.06 2.76 4.62
CA GLY A 385 4.84 1.60 5.01
C GLY A 385 4.08 0.29 4.81
N VAL A 386 4.83 -0.80 4.66
CA VAL A 386 4.28 -2.15 4.75
C VAL A 386 4.47 -2.64 6.18
N ALA A 387 3.36 -2.88 6.89
CA ALA A 387 3.40 -3.35 8.26
C ALA A 387 3.94 -4.79 8.32
N ASP A 388 4.74 -5.08 9.34
CA ASP A 388 5.04 -6.45 9.70
C ASP A 388 4.06 -6.90 10.80
N ILE A 389 3.28 -7.94 10.50
CA ILE A 389 2.26 -8.48 11.41
C ILE A 389 2.94 -9.16 12.61
N PHE A 390 4.23 -9.52 12.53
CA PHE A 390 4.93 -10.35 13.51
C PHE A 390 5.93 -9.62 14.42
N SER A 391 6.21 -8.34 14.20
CA SER A 391 7.18 -7.59 15.02
C SER A 391 6.48 -6.74 16.09
N GLY A 392 6.13 -7.37 17.21
CA GLY A 392 5.68 -6.69 18.42
C GLY A 392 6.78 -6.70 19.48
N GLU A 393 7.56 -5.62 19.58
CA GLU A 393 8.51 -5.41 20.68
C GLU A 393 8.04 -4.27 21.59
N LYS A 394 8.46 -4.32 22.86
CA LYS A 394 7.95 -3.46 23.93
C LYS A 394 8.06 -1.98 23.55
N TYR A 395 7.12 -1.21 24.07
CA TYR A 395 7.31 0.20 24.33
C TYR A 395 7.28 0.37 25.85
N ASN A 396 8.41 0.63 26.49
CA ASN A 396 8.45 1.01 27.89
C ASN A 396 8.52 2.53 27.97
N SER A 397 7.37 3.18 27.81
CA SER A 397 7.19 4.50 28.40
C SER A 397 6.00 4.43 29.32
N ASP A 398 6.25 4.64 30.61
CA ASP A 398 5.22 4.83 31.64
C ASP A 398 4.44 6.14 31.46
N ASN A 399 4.79 6.94 30.44
CA ASN A 399 4.04 8.13 30.06
C ASN A 399 2.81 7.77 29.22
N GLU A 400 1.64 8.21 29.69
CA GLU A 400 0.37 8.23 28.92
C GLU A 400 0.35 9.30 27.83
N ASP A 401 1.35 10.19 27.82
CA ASP A 401 1.46 11.27 26.85
C ASP A 401 1.62 10.73 25.42
N PRO A 402 0.90 11.31 24.45
CA PRO A 402 1.03 10.90 23.06
C PRO A 402 2.41 11.29 22.52
N TYR A 403 3.07 10.34 21.86
CA TYR A 403 4.24 10.63 21.05
C TYR A 403 3.77 11.24 19.72
N VAL A 404 4.32 12.40 19.34
CA VAL A 404 3.89 13.13 18.14
C VAL A 404 5.07 13.37 17.22
N MET A 405 4.98 12.84 16.00
CA MET A 405 5.91 13.11 14.91
C MET A 405 5.37 14.29 14.10
N GLU A 406 5.86 15.49 14.38
CA GLU A 406 5.47 16.68 13.61
C GLU A 406 6.05 16.65 12.19
N ASN A 407 5.31 17.21 11.23
CA ASN A 407 5.63 17.27 9.79
C ASN A 407 5.75 15.90 9.11
N VAL A 408 5.23 14.84 9.73
CA VAL A 408 5.23 13.49 9.15
C VAL A 408 3.81 12.94 9.16
N PHE A 409 3.34 12.49 7.99
CA PHE A 409 2.16 11.65 7.82
C PHE A 409 2.65 10.23 7.50
N LEU A 410 2.79 9.40 8.54
CA LEU A 410 3.21 8.01 8.43
C LEU A 410 2.02 7.08 8.58
N THR A 411 1.77 6.23 7.60
CA THR A 411 0.71 5.22 7.68
C THR A 411 1.25 3.88 7.18
N ALA A 412 0.60 2.79 7.56
CA ALA A 412 1.03 1.46 7.18
C ALA A 412 -0.14 0.59 6.72
N SER A 413 0.21 -0.45 5.97
CA SER A 413 -0.73 -1.46 5.50
C SER A 413 -0.13 -2.85 5.62
N GLU A 414 -0.93 -3.79 6.09
CA GLU A 414 -0.63 -5.22 6.06
C GLU A 414 -0.83 -5.82 4.66
N ASN A 415 -1.58 -5.13 3.79
CA ASN A 415 -1.86 -5.54 2.41
C ASN A 415 -0.84 -4.98 1.41
N GLY A 416 0.00 -4.04 1.85
CA GLY A 416 1.08 -3.43 1.06
C GLY A 416 0.76 -2.02 0.54
N LEU A 417 1.56 -1.58 -0.42
CA LEU A 417 1.44 -0.28 -1.07
C LEU A 417 1.71 -0.37 -2.57
N TRP A 418 1.42 0.68 -3.32
CA TRP A 418 1.89 0.83 -4.69
C TRP A 418 2.48 2.21 -4.94
N ALA A 419 3.40 2.28 -5.89
CA ALA A 419 4.07 3.52 -6.26
C ALA A 419 4.29 3.58 -7.79
N GLY A 420 4.12 4.77 -8.36
CA GLY A 420 4.55 5.10 -9.72
C GLY A 420 5.25 6.45 -9.72
N ARG A 421 6.52 6.51 -10.13
CA ARG A 421 7.35 7.72 -10.00
C ARG A 421 7.31 8.62 -11.22
N ASP A 422 7.20 8.01 -12.39
CA ASP A 422 7.36 8.70 -13.65
C ASP A 422 6.40 8.16 -14.73
N PRO A 423 6.26 8.85 -15.88
CA PRO A 423 5.33 8.48 -16.94
C PRO A 423 5.67 7.16 -17.65
N LEU A 424 6.92 6.71 -17.57
CA LEU A 424 7.43 5.51 -18.25
C LEU A 424 7.37 4.29 -17.33
N GLU A 425 7.37 4.52 -16.02
CA GLU A 425 7.21 3.51 -14.99
C GLU A 425 5.74 3.13 -14.84
N THR A 426 5.43 1.86 -15.13
CA THR A 426 4.15 1.29 -14.72
C THR A 426 4.11 1.23 -13.19
N PRO A 427 3.06 1.71 -12.52
CA PRO A 427 2.94 1.63 -11.08
C PRO A 427 3.17 0.20 -10.57
N TRP A 428 4.04 0.04 -9.58
CA TRP A 428 4.46 -1.24 -9.04
C TRP A 428 3.97 -1.40 -7.60
N THR A 429 3.79 -2.65 -7.18
CA THR A 429 3.27 -3.01 -5.85
C THR A 429 4.39 -3.48 -4.95
N CYS A 430 4.41 -3.03 -3.69
CA CYS A 430 5.30 -3.52 -2.64
C CYS A 430 4.51 -4.16 -1.51
N THR A 431 4.82 -5.42 -1.22
CA THR A 431 4.27 -6.16 -0.06
C THR A 431 5.38 -6.61 0.89
N VAL A 432 6.59 -6.05 0.76
CA VAL A 432 7.75 -6.47 1.56
C VAL A 432 7.71 -5.74 2.91
N PRO A 433 7.54 -6.46 4.04
CA PRO A 433 7.39 -5.82 5.35
C PRO A 433 8.57 -4.91 5.71
N GLY A 434 8.27 -3.76 6.31
CA GLY A 434 9.27 -2.75 6.67
C GLY A 434 9.72 -1.85 5.52
N CYS A 435 9.29 -2.10 4.27
CA CYS A 435 9.48 -1.12 3.19
C CYS A 435 8.67 0.15 3.47
N VAL A 436 9.25 1.30 3.13
CA VAL A 436 8.58 2.60 3.21
C VAL A 436 8.79 3.36 1.91
N VAL A 437 7.71 3.82 1.28
CA VAL A 437 7.76 4.79 0.19
C VAL A 437 7.36 6.14 0.71
N ARG A 438 8.19 7.15 0.44
CA ARG A 438 7.98 8.51 0.93
C ARG A 438 7.93 9.54 -0.19
N SER A 439 7.20 10.61 0.07
CA SER A 439 7.12 11.82 -0.74
C SER A 439 7.13 13.06 0.14
N GLN A 440 7.73 14.13 -0.36
CA GLN A 440 7.64 15.47 0.21
C GLN A 440 6.67 16.27 -0.66
N ILE A 441 5.76 16.99 -0.01
CA ILE A 441 4.67 17.73 -0.65
C ILE A 441 4.66 19.18 -0.19
#